data_AF-C1EDX5-F1
#
_entry.id   AF-C1EDX5-F1
#
_cell.length_a   1.000
_cell.length_b   1.000
_cell.length_c   1.000
_cell.angle_alpha   90.00
_cell.angle_beta   90.00
_cell.angle_gamma   90.00
#
_symmetry.space_group_name_H-M   'P 1'
#
loop_
_entity.id
_entity.type
_entity.pdbx_description
1 polymer ?
#
loop_
_entity_poly.entity_id
_entity_poly.type
_entity_poly.pdbx_seq_one_letter_code
_entity_poly.pdbx_strand_id
1 'polypeptide(L)'
;CLFAPPRLDGDELKRDRDEMFATARTKLDDENEVHLAVLHTLYTRLMGTDRAMPRYGKHWEDVGFQGSDPATDLRGCGMLGLTQLLCLVTRSFTNAAAIHELSRDSTQEFPMAPLSINLTHTALKAVRRGLLNKEAKRLGSVWAAADAFYCGAFYEFYLRWRDGGKTIMDSGHV
;
A
#
# COMPACT_ATOMS: atom_id res chain seq x y z
N CYS A 1 -31.10 -6.88 7.25
CA CYS A 1 -31.01 -7.89 6.18
C CYS A 1 -29.58 -7.90 5.65
N LEU A 2 -28.71 -8.74 6.21
CA LEU A 2 -27.29 -8.81 5.86
C LEU A 2 -27.11 -9.81 4.73
N PHE A 3 -27.04 -9.33 3.49
CA PHE A 3 -26.65 -10.18 2.37
C PHE A 3 -25.20 -10.63 2.58
N ALA A 4 -24.96 -11.94 2.58
CA ALA A 4 -23.61 -12.47 2.56
C ALA A 4 -22.86 -11.93 1.32
N PRO A 5 -21.56 -11.65 1.41
CA PRO A 5 -20.78 -11.20 0.27
C PRO A 5 -20.90 -12.22 -0.88
N PRO A 6 -21.03 -11.76 -2.15
CA PRO A 6 -21.14 -12.67 -3.28
C PRO A 6 -19.91 -13.57 -3.32
N ARG A 7 -20.08 -14.85 -3.65
CA ARG A 7 -18.93 -15.77 -3.79
C ARG A 7 -18.09 -15.38 -5.00
N LEU A 8 -16.78 -15.61 -4.92
CA LEU A 8 -15.91 -15.65 -6.10
C LEU A 8 -16.23 -16.93 -6.86
N ASP A 9 -16.78 -16.76 -8.05
CA ASP A 9 -17.02 -17.77 -9.07
C ASP A 9 -15.85 -17.75 -10.08
N GLY A 10 -15.53 -18.89 -10.68
CA GLY A 10 -14.39 -19.04 -11.58
C GLY A 10 -13.07 -19.38 -10.88
N ASP A 11 -12.27 -20.24 -11.50
CA ASP A 11 -11.00 -20.71 -10.93
C ASP A 11 -9.89 -19.65 -11.01
N GLU A 12 -9.97 -18.76 -12.01
CA GLU A 12 -9.02 -17.65 -12.17
C GLU A 12 -9.07 -16.67 -10.99
N LEU A 13 -10.25 -16.18 -10.60
CA LEU A 13 -10.38 -15.24 -9.47
C LEU A 13 -9.98 -15.86 -8.13
N LYS A 14 -10.16 -17.19 -7.97
CA LYS A 14 -9.66 -17.89 -6.78
C LYS A 14 -8.14 -17.97 -6.78
N ARG A 15 -7.54 -18.26 -7.93
CA ARG A 15 -6.07 -18.25 -8.09
C ARG A 15 -5.51 -16.85 -7.82
N ASP A 16 -6.15 -15.82 -8.36
CA ASP A 16 -5.78 -14.40 -8.19
C ASP A 16 -5.76 -14.01 -6.70
N ARG A 17 -6.79 -14.43 -5.96
CA ARG A 17 -6.86 -14.26 -4.50
C ARG A 17 -5.75 -15.01 -3.77
N ASP A 18 -5.51 -16.26 -4.13
CA ASP A 18 -4.54 -17.11 -3.44
C ASP A 18 -3.10 -16.64 -3.70
N GLU A 19 -2.81 -16.17 -4.91
CA GLU A 19 -1.57 -15.47 -5.26
C GLU A 19 -1.40 -14.20 -4.42
N MET A 20 -2.43 -13.35 -4.30
CA MET A 20 -2.37 -12.16 -3.45
C MET A 20 -2.05 -12.50 -1.99
N PHE A 21 -2.65 -13.56 -1.44
CA PHE A 21 -2.35 -14.03 -0.09
C PHE A 21 -0.95 -14.63 0.04
N ALA A 22 -0.42 -15.26 -1.01
CA ALA A 22 0.96 -15.74 -1.04
C ALA A 22 1.94 -14.54 -1.06
N THR A 23 1.72 -13.54 -1.92
CA THR A 23 2.57 -12.34 -1.98
C THR A 23 2.58 -11.56 -0.67
N ALA A 24 1.45 -11.53 0.05
CA ALA A 24 1.37 -10.93 1.38
C ALA A 24 2.24 -11.64 2.44
N ARG A 25 2.61 -12.90 2.20
CA ARG A 25 3.48 -13.70 3.07
C ARG A 25 4.93 -13.76 2.58
N THR A 26 5.18 -13.39 1.34
CA THR A 26 6.52 -13.32 0.76
C THR A 26 7.28 -12.15 1.37
N LYS A 27 8.41 -12.43 2.03
CA LYS A 27 9.29 -11.40 2.58
C LYS A 27 10.07 -10.72 1.45
N LEU A 28 10.47 -9.48 1.69
CA LEU A 28 11.49 -8.83 0.86
C LEU A 28 12.75 -9.69 0.89
N ASP A 29 13.32 -9.97 -0.28
CA ASP A 29 14.42 -10.89 -0.49
C ASP A 29 15.51 -10.18 -1.28
N ASP A 30 16.71 -10.10 -0.70
CA ASP A 30 17.83 -9.36 -1.25
C ASP A 30 18.45 -10.08 -2.46
N GLU A 31 18.24 -11.39 -2.59
CA GLU A 31 18.72 -12.18 -3.74
C GLU A 31 17.71 -12.17 -4.91
N ASN A 32 16.54 -11.58 -4.71
CA ASN A 32 15.51 -11.49 -5.72
C ASN A 32 15.55 -10.12 -6.42
N GLU A 33 16.06 -10.09 -7.64
CA GLU A 33 16.18 -8.86 -8.43
C GLU A 33 14.85 -8.14 -8.65
N VAL A 34 13.73 -8.87 -8.75
CA VAL A 34 12.40 -8.27 -8.91
C VAL A 34 11.99 -7.53 -7.64
N HIS A 35 12.28 -8.11 -6.47
CA HIS A 35 11.97 -7.47 -5.19
C HIS A 35 12.73 -6.16 -5.02
N LEU A 36 14.03 -6.17 -5.33
CA LEU A 36 14.85 -4.96 -5.32
C LEU A 36 14.36 -3.96 -6.36
N ALA A 37 14.04 -4.40 -7.58
CA ALA A 37 13.54 -3.52 -8.64
C ALA A 37 12.24 -2.79 -8.25
N VAL A 38 11.31 -3.46 -7.57
CA VAL A 38 10.08 -2.82 -7.04
C VAL A 38 10.45 -1.73 -6.04
N LEU A 39 11.36 -2.01 -5.11
CA LEU A 39 11.80 -1.08 -4.08
C LEU A 39 12.49 0.16 -4.70
N HIS A 40 13.40 -0.07 -5.64
CA HIS A 40 14.06 1.00 -6.40
C HIS A 40 13.06 1.83 -7.22
N THR A 41 12.13 1.18 -7.91
CA THR A 41 11.13 1.87 -8.72
C THR A 41 10.24 2.75 -7.86
N LEU A 42 9.82 2.26 -6.69
CA LEU A 42 9.07 3.06 -5.73
C LEU A 42 9.82 4.35 -5.38
N TYR A 43 11.08 4.23 -4.99
CA TYR A 43 11.91 5.37 -4.62
C TYR A 43 12.05 6.37 -5.78
N THR A 44 12.49 5.89 -6.94
CA THR A 44 12.72 6.74 -8.13
C THR A 44 11.45 7.46 -8.55
N ARG A 45 10.31 6.77 -8.54
CA ARG A 45 9.03 7.35 -8.96
C ARG A 45 8.53 8.38 -7.95
N LEU A 46 8.59 8.08 -6.66
CA LEU A 46 8.07 9.00 -5.64
C LEU A 46 8.98 10.21 -5.43
N MET A 47 10.29 10.00 -5.42
CA MET A 47 11.29 11.04 -5.12
C MET A 47 11.78 11.78 -6.37
N GLY A 48 11.37 11.37 -7.58
CA GLY A 48 11.75 12.02 -8.83
C GLY A 48 13.25 11.96 -9.14
N THR A 49 13.91 10.82 -8.84
CA THR A 49 15.36 10.66 -8.98
C THR A 49 15.73 9.37 -9.71
N ASP A 50 16.57 9.48 -10.74
CA ASP A 50 17.02 8.35 -11.55
C ASP A 50 18.24 7.62 -10.97
N ARG A 51 18.57 7.87 -9.69
CA ARG A 51 19.73 7.26 -9.03
C ARG A 51 19.36 5.91 -8.40
N ALA A 52 20.16 4.87 -8.69
CA ALA A 52 20.10 3.60 -7.98
C ALA A 52 20.41 3.80 -6.47
N MET A 53 19.50 3.32 -5.62
CA MET A 53 19.58 3.45 -4.16
C MET A 53 20.11 2.19 -3.48
N PRO A 54 21.09 2.27 -2.56
CA PRO A 54 21.52 1.09 -1.81
C PRO A 54 20.33 0.41 -1.11
N ARG A 55 20.35 -0.93 -1.00
CA ARG A 55 19.30 -1.70 -0.30
C ARG A 55 19.02 -1.19 1.12
N TYR A 56 20.05 -0.69 1.81
CA TYR A 56 19.98 -0.14 3.15
C TYR A 56 20.43 1.33 3.17
N GLY A 57 19.74 2.18 3.92
CA GLY A 57 20.15 3.57 4.13
C GLY A 57 19.01 4.51 4.54
N LYS A 58 19.37 5.68 5.07
CA LYS A 58 18.41 6.68 5.58
C LYS A 58 17.46 7.25 4.52
N HIS A 59 17.78 7.12 3.24
CA HIS A 59 16.90 7.55 2.15
C HIS A 59 15.52 6.86 2.19
N TRP A 60 15.41 5.67 2.80
CA TRP A 60 14.09 5.05 3.01
C TRP A 60 13.19 5.83 3.98
N GLU A 61 13.76 6.60 4.90
CA GLU A 61 13.01 7.53 5.76
C GLU A 61 12.45 8.71 4.96
N ASP A 62 13.06 9.07 3.82
CA ASP A 62 12.53 10.10 2.92
C ASP A 62 11.22 9.64 2.27
N VAL A 63 11.08 8.34 1.96
CA VAL A 63 9.82 7.73 1.48
C VAL A 63 8.79 7.60 2.60
N GLY A 64 9.22 7.57 3.88
CA GLY A 64 8.37 7.45 5.05
C GLY A 64 8.41 6.09 5.75
N PHE A 65 9.41 5.25 5.46
CA PHE A 65 9.73 4.05 6.26
C PHE A 65 10.31 4.46 7.63
N GLN A 66 10.18 3.60 8.65
CA GLN A 66 10.59 3.94 10.03
C GLN A 66 12.11 3.89 10.26
N GLY A 67 12.88 3.43 9.28
CA GLY A 67 14.32 3.39 9.38
C GLY A 67 14.99 3.01 8.07
N SER A 68 16.27 2.66 8.15
CA SER A 68 17.11 2.40 6.99
C SER A 68 16.86 1.06 6.28
N ASP A 69 15.92 0.25 6.78
CA ASP A 69 15.56 -1.05 6.20
C ASP A 69 14.02 -1.20 6.07
N PRO A 70 13.47 -1.01 4.85
CA PRO A 70 12.06 -1.22 4.56
C PRO A 70 11.51 -2.60 4.96
N ALA A 71 12.34 -3.66 5.01
CA ALA A 71 11.88 -4.99 5.40
C ALA A 71 11.32 -5.03 6.82
N THR A 72 11.71 -4.10 7.69
CA THR A 72 11.25 -4.03 9.08
C THR A 72 9.78 -3.61 9.18
N ASP A 73 9.35 -2.66 8.36
CA ASP A 73 7.95 -2.21 8.22
C ASP A 73 7.09 -3.24 7.47
N LEU A 74 7.66 -3.92 6.46
CA LEU A 74 6.94 -4.85 5.59
C LEU A 74 6.57 -6.18 6.25
N ARG A 75 6.94 -6.44 7.51
CA ARG A 75 6.70 -7.74 8.18
C ARG A 75 5.24 -8.19 8.17
N GLY A 76 4.30 -7.25 8.23
CA GLY A 76 2.86 -7.54 8.33
C GLY A 76 2.17 -7.87 7.00
N CYS A 77 2.72 -7.43 5.87
CA CYS A 77 2.09 -7.56 4.54
C CYS A 77 3.07 -7.94 3.42
N GLY A 78 4.34 -8.23 3.74
CA GLY A 78 5.35 -8.71 2.82
C GLY A 78 5.49 -7.84 1.57
N MET A 79 5.75 -8.51 0.45
CA MET A 79 5.87 -7.89 -0.86
C MET A 79 4.57 -7.22 -1.32
N LEU A 80 3.40 -7.65 -0.84
CA LEU A 80 2.14 -6.99 -1.18
C LEU A 80 2.10 -5.54 -0.66
N GLY A 81 2.58 -5.30 0.55
CA GLY A 81 2.64 -3.93 1.10
C GLY A 81 3.51 -3.01 0.25
N LEU A 82 4.62 -3.54 -0.26
CA LEU A 82 5.53 -2.80 -1.13
C LEU A 82 4.93 -2.58 -2.53
N THR A 83 4.31 -3.60 -3.13
CA THR A 83 3.70 -3.48 -4.46
C THR A 83 2.47 -2.57 -4.45
N GLN A 84 1.67 -2.56 -3.39
CA GLN A 84 0.55 -1.63 -3.26
C GLN A 84 1.02 -0.18 -3.11
N LEU A 85 2.10 0.07 -2.35
CA LEU A 85 2.69 1.40 -2.28
C LEU A 85 3.20 1.85 -3.67
N LEU A 86 3.85 0.97 -4.43
CA LEU A 86 4.20 1.24 -5.83
C LEU A 86 2.96 1.45 -6.71
N CYS A 87 1.88 0.72 -6.47
CA CYS A 87 0.60 0.86 -7.18
C CYS A 87 -0.01 2.26 -6.99
N LEU A 88 0.03 2.82 -5.77
CA LEU A 88 -0.39 4.20 -5.50
C LEU A 88 0.38 5.20 -6.37
N VAL A 89 1.71 5.09 -6.37
CA VAL A 89 2.60 6.00 -7.11
C VAL A 89 2.41 5.88 -8.61
N THR A 90 2.21 4.67 -9.13
CA THR A 90 2.07 4.41 -10.57
C THR A 90 0.68 4.75 -11.11
N ARG A 91 -0.39 4.51 -10.35
CA ARG A 91 -1.78 4.80 -10.77
C ARG A 91 -2.16 6.26 -10.63
N SER A 92 -1.62 6.95 -9.63
CA SER A 92 -1.90 8.37 -9.41
C SER A 92 -0.72 9.04 -8.72
N PHE A 93 0.29 9.40 -9.51
CA PHE A 93 1.45 10.12 -9.01
C PHE A 93 1.06 11.41 -8.27
N THR A 94 0.10 12.18 -8.81
CA THR A 94 -0.36 13.43 -8.18
C THR A 94 -0.91 13.20 -6.77
N ASN A 95 -1.72 12.15 -6.56
CA ASN A 95 -2.23 11.83 -5.23
C ASN A 95 -1.10 11.31 -4.33
N ALA A 96 -0.23 10.45 -4.84
CA ALA A 96 0.90 9.92 -4.07
C ALA A 96 1.84 11.02 -3.60
N ALA A 97 2.16 11.99 -4.47
CA ALA A 97 2.99 13.14 -4.16
C ALA A 97 2.34 14.05 -3.12
N ALA A 98 1.05 14.37 -3.25
CA ALA A 98 0.33 15.18 -2.26
C ALA A 98 0.24 14.49 -0.88
N ILE A 99 0.02 13.16 -0.86
CA ILE A 99 0.05 12.35 0.36
C ILE A 99 1.44 12.41 1.01
N HIS A 100 2.49 12.21 0.22
CA HIS A 100 3.86 12.21 0.68
C HIS A 100 4.28 13.57 1.23
N GLU A 101 3.95 14.65 0.53
CA GLU A 101 4.20 16.02 0.98
C GLU A 101 3.52 16.29 2.33
N LEU A 102 2.23 15.98 2.47
CA LEU A 102 1.51 16.18 3.73
C LEU A 102 2.05 15.30 4.87
N SER A 103 2.47 14.07 4.56
CA SER A 103 3.04 13.15 5.56
C SER A 103 4.32 13.68 6.21
N ARG A 104 4.96 14.67 5.57
CA ARG A 104 6.19 15.35 6.02
C ARG A 104 5.94 16.81 6.41
N ASP A 105 4.68 17.25 6.44
CA ASP A 105 4.33 18.60 6.87
C ASP A 105 4.69 18.81 8.34
N SER A 106 5.24 19.99 8.66
CA SER A 106 5.73 20.32 10.01
C SER A 106 4.69 20.26 11.13
N THR A 107 3.40 20.20 10.80
CA THR A 107 2.29 20.18 11.77
C THR A 107 1.43 18.92 11.59
N GLN A 108 1.20 18.52 10.34
CA GLN A 108 0.30 17.43 9.97
C GLN A 108 1.06 16.16 9.53
N GLU A 109 2.32 16.01 9.90
CA GLU A 109 3.09 14.80 9.65
C GLU A 109 2.37 13.52 10.12
N PHE A 110 2.57 12.45 9.36
CA PHE A 110 2.15 11.11 9.73
C PHE A 110 3.08 10.06 9.12
N PRO A 111 3.25 8.89 9.75
CA PRO A 111 4.13 7.85 9.23
C PRO A 111 3.53 7.17 7.99
N MET A 112 3.87 7.68 6.80
CA MET A 112 3.28 7.26 5.52
C MET A 112 3.41 5.75 5.25
N ALA A 113 4.60 5.16 5.41
CA ALA A 113 4.78 3.74 5.10
C ALA A 113 4.08 2.83 6.12
N PRO A 114 4.18 3.02 7.45
CA PRO A 114 3.36 2.27 8.41
C PRO A 114 1.85 2.38 8.16
N LEU A 115 1.34 3.57 7.83
CA LEU A 115 -0.05 3.76 7.44
C LEU A 115 -0.40 2.95 6.19
N SER A 116 0.42 3.03 5.15
CA SER A 116 0.27 2.24 3.93
C SER A 116 0.13 0.74 4.22
N ILE A 117 1.01 0.18 5.06
CA ILE A 117 0.98 -1.24 5.43
C ILE A 117 -0.30 -1.59 6.20
N ASN A 118 -0.79 -0.72 7.07
CA ASN A 118 -2.08 -0.90 7.74
C ASN A 118 -3.26 -0.90 6.76
N LEU A 119 -3.22 -0.05 5.73
CA LEU A 119 -4.23 -0.03 4.68
C LEU A 119 -4.16 -1.30 3.81
N THR A 120 -2.98 -1.79 3.47
CA THR A 120 -2.80 -3.10 2.81
C THR A 120 -3.37 -4.22 3.65
N HIS A 121 -3.12 -4.23 4.96
CA HIS A 121 -3.69 -5.23 5.86
C HIS A 121 -5.24 -5.15 5.90
N THR A 122 -5.80 -3.95 5.82
CA THR A 122 -7.24 -3.73 5.72
C THR A 122 -7.80 -4.24 4.40
N ALA A 123 -7.11 -4.00 3.28
CA ALA A 123 -7.46 -4.55 1.97
C ALA A 123 -7.46 -6.09 1.98
N LEU A 124 -6.43 -6.72 2.56
CA LEU A 124 -6.35 -8.17 2.73
C LEU A 124 -7.52 -8.73 3.55
N LYS A 125 -7.90 -8.04 4.64
CA LYS A 125 -9.08 -8.42 5.43
C LYS A 125 -10.36 -8.31 4.62
N ALA A 126 -10.51 -7.27 3.80
CA ALA A 126 -11.67 -7.08 2.93
C ALA A 126 -11.77 -8.19 1.87
N VAL A 127 -10.65 -8.56 1.23
CA VAL A 127 -10.57 -9.70 0.30
C VAL A 127 -10.90 -11.01 1.00
N ARG A 128 -10.30 -11.30 2.16
CA ARG A 128 -10.55 -12.53 2.94
C ARG A 128 -12.01 -12.68 3.35
N ARG A 129 -12.66 -11.58 3.70
CA ARG A 129 -14.09 -11.54 4.05
C ARG A 129 -15.02 -11.50 2.84
N GLY A 130 -14.48 -11.49 1.62
CA GLY A 130 -15.25 -11.42 0.38
C GLY A 130 -15.93 -10.07 0.11
N LEU A 131 -15.59 -9.02 0.87
CA LEU A 131 -16.21 -7.70 0.76
C LEU A 131 -15.93 -7.04 -0.61
N LEU A 132 -14.81 -7.42 -1.24
CA LEU A 132 -14.43 -6.91 -2.56
C LEU A 132 -14.89 -7.83 -3.71
N ASN A 133 -15.60 -8.93 -3.45
CA ASN A 133 -15.91 -9.92 -4.49
C ASN A 133 -16.78 -9.37 -5.62
N LYS A 134 -17.75 -8.49 -5.31
CA LYS A 134 -18.56 -7.84 -6.35
C LYS A 134 -17.68 -7.05 -7.32
N GLU A 135 -16.73 -6.31 -6.78
CA GLU A 135 -15.83 -5.46 -7.55
C GLU A 135 -14.77 -6.28 -8.28
N ALA A 136 -14.22 -7.32 -7.64
CA ALA A 136 -13.30 -8.27 -8.28
C ALA A 136 -13.94 -8.94 -9.50
N LYS A 137 -15.22 -9.30 -9.43
CA LYS A 137 -15.96 -9.84 -10.58
C LYS A 137 -16.19 -8.80 -11.67
N ARG A 138 -16.51 -7.56 -11.29
CA ARG A 138 -16.68 -6.45 -12.24
C ARG A 138 -15.38 -6.16 -13.01
N LEU A 139 -14.24 -6.26 -12.33
CA LEU A 139 -12.91 -5.98 -12.87
C LEU A 139 -12.22 -7.21 -13.48
N GLY A 140 -12.73 -8.42 -13.22
CA GLY A 140 -12.04 -9.66 -13.58
C GLY A 140 -10.74 -9.91 -12.80
N SER A 141 -10.49 -9.20 -11.70
CA SER A 141 -9.28 -9.36 -10.89
C SER A 141 -9.50 -8.93 -9.43
N VAL A 142 -9.06 -9.80 -8.51
CA VAL A 142 -8.98 -9.54 -7.08
C VAL A 142 -7.92 -8.48 -6.78
N TRP A 143 -6.77 -8.52 -7.47
CA TRP A 143 -5.73 -7.50 -7.35
C TRP A 143 -6.24 -6.12 -7.73
N ALA A 144 -6.89 -5.99 -8.89
CA ALA A 144 -7.39 -4.70 -9.35
C ALA A 144 -8.42 -4.10 -8.37
N ALA A 145 -9.30 -4.93 -7.81
CA ALA A 145 -10.27 -4.52 -6.79
C ALA A 145 -9.60 -4.11 -5.48
N ALA A 146 -8.62 -4.89 -5.01
CA ALA A 146 -7.89 -4.60 -3.77
C ALA A 146 -7.02 -3.34 -3.88
N ASP A 147 -6.38 -3.12 -5.03
CA ASP A 147 -5.57 -1.94 -5.28
C ASP A 147 -6.41 -0.69 -5.44
N ALA A 148 -7.59 -0.80 -6.07
CA ALA A 148 -8.54 0.30 -6.13
C ALA A 148 -9.04 0.67 -4.73
N PHE A 149 -9.38 -0.33 -3.90
CA PHE A 149 -9.74 -0.12 -2.50
C PHE A 149 -8.61 0.53 -1.71
N TYR A 150 -7.38 0.02 -1.84
CA TYR A 150 -6.20 0.54 -1.15
C TYR A 150 -5.92 2.01 -1.53
N CYS A 151 -5.88 2.33 -2.83
CA CYS A 151 -5.63 3.71 -3.29
C CYS A 151 -6.74 4.66 -2.83
N GLY A 152 -8.00 4.22 -2.92
CA GLY A 152 -9.16 5.00 -2.47
C GLY A 152 -9.12 5.25 -0.97
N ALA A 153 -8.82 4.23 -0.16
CA ALA A 153 -8.72 4.35 1.29
C ALA A 153 -7.59 5.28 1.72
N PHE A 154 -6.44 5.23 1.03
CA PHE A 154 -5.32 6.13 1.31
C PHE A 154 -5.68 7.57 0.98
N TYR A 155 -6.29 7.81 -0.19
CA TYR A 155 -6.71 9.15 -0.58
C TYR A 155 -7.80 9.70 0.35
N GLU A 156 -8.76 8.88 0.76
CA GLU A 156 -9.78 9.26 1.75
C GLU A 156 -9.17 9.61 3.11
N PHE A 157 -8.19 8.82 3.58
CA PHE A 157 -7.42 9.17 4.78
C PHE A 157 -6.77 10.55 4.63
N TYR A 158 -6.08 10.78 3.52
CA TYR A 158 -5.41 12.06 3.24
C TYR A 158 -6.37 13.24 3.26
N LEU A 159 -7.54 13.12 2.62
CA LEU A 159 -8.55 14.17 2.62
C LEU A 159 -9.02 14.49 4.04
N ARG A 160 -9.35 13.46 4.83
CA ARG A 160 -9.80 13.64 6.22
C ARG A 160 -8.72 14.23 7.11
N TRP A 161 -7.48 13.80 6.92
CA TRP A 161 -6.33 14.28 7.67
C TRP A 161 -6.10 15.77 7.40
N ARG A 162 -5.98 16.12 6.11
CA ARG A 162 -5.76 17.50 5.64
C ARG A 162 -6.90 18.43 6.02
N ASP A 163 -8.13 18.08 5.65
CA ASP A 163 -9.30 18.98 5.83
C ASP A 163 -9.68 19.09 7.30
N GLY A 164 -9.35 18.09 8.10
CA GLY A 164 -9.52 18.08 9.55
C GLY A 164 -8.40 18.76 10.33
N GLY A 165 -7.33 19.22 9.66
CA GLY A 165 -6.15 19.80 10.32
C GLY A 165 -5.51 18.85 11.33
N LYS A 166 -5.47 17.54 11.01
CA LYS A 166 -5.06 16.49 11.96
C LYS A 166 -3.56 16.51 12.20
N THR A 167 -3.19 16.21 13.43
CA THR A 167 -1.79 16.10 13.85
C THR A 167 -1.49 14.67 14.30
N ILE A 168 -0.23 14.34 14.54
CA ILE A 168 0.16 13.02 15.04
C ILE A 168 -0.57 12.62 16.34
N MET A 169 -1.00 13.61 17.15
CA MET A 169 -1.78 13.38 18.38
C MET A 169 -3.19 12.84 18.11
N ASP A 170 -3.73 13.05 16.90
CA ASP A 170 -5.06 12.61 16.48
C ASP A 170 -5.06 11.16 15.92
N SER A 171 -3.89 10.56 15.72
CA SER A 171 -3.71 9.27 15.02
C SER A 171 -4.50 8.08 15.59
N GLY A 172 -4.92 8.13 16.86
CA GLY A 172 -5.76 7.10 17.48
C GLY A 172 -7.26 7.17 17.14
N HIS A 173 -7.72 8.22 16.46
CA HIS A 173 -9.14 8.53 16.27
C HIS A 173 -9.56 8.67 14.80
N VAL A 174 -8.65 8.40 13.85
CA VAL A 174 -8.84 8.57 12.40
C VAL A 174 -9.11 7.25 11.70
#